data_AF-A0A521H885-F1
#
_entry.id   AF-A0A521H885-F1
#
_cell.length_a   1.000
_cell.length_b   1.000
_cell.length_c   1.000
_cell.angle_alpha   90.00
_cell.angle_beta   90.00
_cell.angle_gamma   90.00
#
_symmetry.space_group_name_H-M   'P 1'
#
loop_
_entity.id
_entity.type
_entity.pdbx_description
1 polymer ?
#
loop_
_entity_poly.entity_id
_entity_poly.type
_entity_poly.pdbx_seq_one_letter_code
_entity_poly.pdbx_strand_id
1 'polypeptide(L)'
;MAALLPDEEATYCDAAAKERVFCRGFDRFPTALLRERFAWLTHGDESLSREQLLDLIRRWIHAREFVLGLPSACDVMALECELCRGWDSFPNEKLAATHRELFGSEVRVLDDVR
;
A
#
# COMPACT_ATOMS: atom_id res chain seq x y z
N MET A 1 -1.11 -22.80 -19.28
CA MET A 1 -0.33 -21.73 -18.61
C MET A 1 -0.89 -21.62 -17.21
N ALA A 2 -0.19 -22.16 -16.21
CA ALA A 2 -0.59 -21.98 -14.81
C ALA A 2 -0.47 -20.49 -14.49
N ALA A 3 -1.60 -19.81 -14.32
CA ALA A 3 -1.58 -18.53 -13.63
C ALA A 3 -1.07 -18.84 -12.23
N LEU A 4 0.16 -18.43 -11.93
CA LEU A 4 0.65 -18.37 -10.55
C LEU A 4 -0.41 -17.56 -9.80
N LEU A 5 -1.11 -18.21 -8.88
CA LEU A 5 -1.86 -17.50 -7.86
C LEU A 5 -0.89 -16.44 -7.31
N PRO A 6 -1.26 -15.14 -7.31
CA PRO A 6 -0.42 -14.16 -6.65
C PRO A 6 -0.16 -14.70 -5.25
N ASP A 7 1.11 -14.65 -4.85
CA ASP A 7 1.54 -14.97 -3.50
C ASP A 7 0.48 -14.42 -2.54
N GLU A 8 -0.29 -15.28 -1.86
CA GLU A 8 -1.53 -14.89 -1.17
C GLU A 8 -1.22 -13.90 -0.02
N GLU A 9 0.06 -13.75 0.33
CA GLU A 9 0.61 -12.81 1.30
C GLU A 9 1.11 -11.48 0.67
N ALA A 10 1.09 -11.34 -0.65
CA ALA A 10 1.55 -10.13 -1.35
C ALA A 10 0.42 -9.10 -1.49
N THR A 11 0.72 -7.87 -1.09
CA THR A 11 -0.19 -6.72 -1.23
C THR A 11 0.02 -6.01 -2.57
N TYR A 12 -0.94 -5.16 -2.97
CA TYR A 12 -0.72 -4.22 -4.08
C TYR A 12 0.48 -3.30 -3.88
N CYS A 13 0.89 -3.04 -2.62
CA CYS A 13 2.11 -2.30 -2.34
C CYS A 13 3.36 -3.08 -2.77
N ASP A 14 3.37 -4.41 -2.63
CA ASP A 14 4.50 -5.24 -3.08
C ASP A 14 4.61 -5.25 -4.60
N ALA A 15 3.47 -5.38 -5.30
CA ALA A 15 3.43 -5.29 -6.75
C ALA A 15 3.93 -3.90 -7.24
N ALA A 16 3.46 -2.82 -6.62
CA ALA A 16 3.89 -1.46 -6.97
C ALA A 16 5.38 -1.23 -6.73
N ALA A 17 5.93 -1.78 -5.64
CA ALA A 17 7.36 -1.71 -5.33
C ALA A 17 8.20 -2.49 -6.36
N LYS A 18 7.82 -3.77 -6.59
CA LYS A 18 8.50 -4.68 -7.52
C LYS A 18 8.57 -4.11 -8.94
N GLU A 19 7.44 -3.66 -9.47
CA GLU A 19 7.36 -3.11 -10.83
C GLU A 19 7.82 -1.65 -10.92
N ARG A 20 8.15 -1.03 -9.77
CA ARG A 20 8.54 0.39 -9.63
C ARG A 20 7.52 1.36 -10.23
N VAL A 21 6.25 0.99 -10.21
CA VAL A 21 5.15 1.77 -10.78
C VAL A 21 4.50 2.66 -9.73
N PHE A 22 3.99 3.80 -10.21
CA PHE A 22 3.19 4.74 -9.42
C PHE A 22 3.82 5.12 -8.08
N CYS A 23 3.25 4.64 -6.96
CA CYS A 23 3.61 5.00 -5.60
C CYS A 23 4.87 4.28 -5.09
N ARG A 24 5.32 3.24 -5.81
CA ARG A 24 6.42 2.34 -5.41
C ARG A 24 6.18 1.60 -4.09
N GLY A 25 4.94 1.51 -3.63
CA GLY A 25 4.56 0.74 -2.45
C GLY A 25 5.39 1.05 -1.21
N PHE A 26 5.84 0.01 -0.51
CA PHE A 26 6.66 0.14 0.71
C PHE A 26 8.07 0.69 0.47
N ASP A 27 8.61 0.57 -0.76
CA ASP A 27 9.95 1.07 -1.09
C ASP A 27 10.07 2.59 -1.00
N ARG A 28 8.94 3.31 -1.08
CA ARG A 28 8.93 4.77 -0.89
C ARG A 28 9.20 5.20 0.55
N PHE A 29 9.15 4.26 1.51
CA PHE A 29 9.25 4.57 2.94
C PHE A 29 10.55 4.03 3.56
N PRO A 30 11.32 4.88 4.28
CA PRO A 30 12.50 4.42 5.00
C PRO A 30 12.10 3.52 6.17
N THR A 31 12.96 2.56 6.51
CA THR A 31 12.68 1.58 7.59
C THR A 31 12.42 2.25 8.93
N ALA A 32 13.10 3.37 9.23
CA ALA A 32 12.88 4.13 10.46
C ALA A 32 11.42 4.62 10.60
N LEU A 33 10.84 5.14 9.51
CA LEU A 33 9.45 5.58 9.51
C LEU A 33 8.47 4.40 9.64
N LEU A 34 8.77 3.28 8.99
CA LEU A 34 7.95 2.06 9.15
C LEU A 34 7.96 1.60 10.62
N ARG A 35 9.11 1.61 11.29
CA ARG A 35 9.19 1.27 12.71
C ARG A 35 8.41 2.23 13.58
N GLU A 36 8.55 3.54 13.34
CA GLU A 36 7.82 4.56 14.09
C GLU A 36 6.31 4.35 14.00
N ARG A 37 5.79 4.16 12.78
CA ARG A 37 4.35 4.02 12.53
C ARG A 37 3.78 2.70 13.02
N PHE A 38 4.53 1.62 12.92
CA PHE A 38 4.09 0.27 13.31
C PHE A 38 4.67 -0.20 14.63
N ALA A 39 5.15 0.71 15.50
CA ALA A 39 5.72 0.36 16.79
C ALA A 39 4.72 -0.42 17.67
N TRP A 40 3.43 -0.10 17.54
CA TRP A 40 2.36 -0.80 18.25
C TRP A 40 2.17 -2.26 17.76
N LEU A 41 2.46 -2.53 16.49
CA LEU A 41 2.37 -3.87 15.89
C LEU A 41 3.56 -4.75 16.30
N THR A 42 4.75 -4.16 16.43
CA THR A 42 5.96 -4.89 16.80
C THR A 42 6.25 -4.87 18.30
N HIS A 43 5.39 -4.25 19.11
CA HIS A 43 5.66 -3.97 20.52
C HIS A 43 7.00 -3.25 20.75
N GLY A 44 7.44 -2.42 19.79
CA GLY A 44 8.71 -1.70 19.84
C GLY A 44 9.95 -2.54 19.55
N ASP A 45 9.83 -3.77 19.03
CA ASP A 45 10.99 -4.58 18.69
C ASP A 45 11.79 -3.98 17.51
N GLU A 46 12.97 -3.47 17.82
CA GLU A 46 13.90 -2.88 16.86
C GLU A 46 14.83 -3.90 16.19
N SER A 47 14.84 -5.16 16.65
CA SER A 47 15.72 -6.21 16.14
C SER A 47 15.26 -6.82 14.81
N LEU A 48 13.97 -6.69 14.48
CA LEU A 48 13.39 -7.21 13.25
C LEU A 48 14.09 -6.65 12.01
N SER A 49 14.45 -7.49 11.04
CA SER A 49 14.92 -6.99 9.75
C SER A 49 13.82 -6.18 9.04
N ARG A 50 14.18 -5.38 8.03
CA ARG A 50 13.18 -4.67 7.21
C ARG A 50 12.18 -5.65 6.59
N GLU A 51 12.66 -6.81 6.13
CA GLU A 51 11.83 -7.84 5.53
C GLU A 51 10.81 -8.41 6.53
N GLN A 52 11.25 -8.72 7.75
CA GLN A 52 10.38 -9.19 8.83
C GLN A 52 9.35 -8.13 9.24
N LEU A 53 9.76 -6.86 9.31
CA LEU A 53 8.85 -5.74 9.59
C LEU A 53 7.77 -5.62 8.50
N LEU A 54 8.16 -5.71 7.23
CA LEU A 54 7.21 -5.66 6.11
C LEU A 54 6.27 -6.86 6.09
N ASP A 55 6.76 -8.06 6.40
CA ASP A 55 5.92 -9.26 6.53
C ASP A 55 4.83 -9.08 7.61
N LEU A 56 5.20 -8.58 8.79
CA LEU A 56 4.22 -8.27 9.84
C LEU A 56 3.19 -7.22 9.40
N ILE A 57 3.64 -6.15 8.73
CA ILE A 57 2.76 -5.11 8.21
C ILE A 57 1.77 -5.69 7.18
N ARG A 58 2.22 -6.55 6.26
CA ARG A 58 1.35 -7.22 5.28
C ARG A 58 0.30 -8.09 5.94
N ARG A 59 0.71 -8.94 6.90
CA ARG A 59 -0.20 -9.80 7.66
C ARG A 59 -1.26 -8.97 8.39
N TRP A 60 -0.87 -7.85 8.99
CA TRP A 60 -1.82 -6.92 9.59
C TRP A 60 -2.77 -6.32 8.54
N ILE A 61 -2.26 -5.78 7.42
CA ILE A 61 -3.11 -5.21 6.35
C ILE A 61 -4.13 -6.23 5.86
N HIS A 62 -3.72 -7.47 5.55
CA HIS A 62 -4.63 -8.51 5.08
C HIS A 62 -5.70 -8.87 6.12
N ALA A 63 -5.33 -8.94 7.40
CA ALA A 63 -6.30 -9.14 8.47
C ALA A 63 -7.32 -8.00 8.52
N ARG A 64 -6.89 -6.75 8.25
CA ARG A 64 -7.78 -5.59 8.20
C ARG A 64 -8.66 -5.56 6.95
N GLU A 65 -8.13 -5.89 5.77
CA GLU A 65 -8.91 -6.08 4.54
C GLU A 65 -10.06 -7.07 4.79
N PHE A 66 -9.74 -8.21 5.41
CA PHE A 66 -10.73 -9.24 5.76
C PHE A 66 -11.76 -8.75 6.78
N VAL A 67 -11.33 -8.20 7.91
CA VAL A 67 -12.24 -7.78 9.00
C VAL A 67 -13.15 -6.63 8.58
N LEU A 68 -12.65 -5.71 7.76
CA LEU A 68 -13.39 -4.52 7.35
C LEU A 68 -14.12 -4.69 6.01
N GLY A 69 -13.92 -5.82 5.32
CA GLY A 69 -14.48 -6.04 3.97
C GLY A 69 -13.96 -5.04 2.95
N LEU A 70 -12.70 -4.59 3.10
CA LEU A 70 -12.08 -3.61 2.21
C LEU A 70 -11.37 -4.32 1.04
N PRO A 71 -11.46 -3.78 -0.19
CA PRO A 71 -10.98 -4.48 -1.37
C PRO A 71 -9.47 -4.35 -1.60
N SER A 72 -8.79 -3.44 -0.91
CA SER A 72 -7.35 -3.26 -1.07
C SER A 72 -6.64 -2.68 0.16
N ALA A 73 -5.34 -2.93 0.21
CA ALA A 73 -4.40 -2.33 1.16
C ALA A 73 -4.48 -0.80 1.13
N CYS A 74 -4.70 -0.18 -0.04
CA CYS A 74 -4.86 1.27 -0.13
C CYS A 74 -6.08 1.76 0.65
N ASP A 75 -7.17 1.00 0.67
CA ASP A 75 -8.39 1.34 1.39
C ASP A 75 -8.20 1.18 2.90
N VAL A 76 -7.56 0.10 3.35
CA VAL A 76 -7.17 -0.09 4.76
C VAL A 76 -6.34 1.08 5.24
N MET A 77 -5.30 1.43 4.48
CA MET A 77 -4.40 2.51 4.85
C MET A 77 -5.07 3.89 4.80
N ALA A 78 -5.95 4.14 3.82
CA ALA A 78 -6.73 5.38 3.78
C ALA A 78 -7.67 5.52 4.99
N LEU A 79 -8.29 4.41 5.42
CA LEU A 79 -9.19 4.40 6.57
C LEU A 79 -8.45 4.56 7.91
N GLU A 80 -7.37 3.80 8.11
CA GLU A 80 -6.68 3.75 9.41
C GLU A 80 -5.52 4.74 9.52
N CYS A 81 -5.02 5.26 8.40
CA CYS A 81 -4.04 6.34 8.32
C CYS A 81 -2.71 6.09 9.06
N GLU A 82 -2.33 4.82 9.25
CA GLU A 82 -1.09 4.46 9.97
C GLU A 82 0.19 4.98 9.28
N LEU A 83 0.28 4.87 7.95
CA LEU A 83 1.48 5.20 7.17
C LEU A 83 1.19 5.98 5.88
N CYS A 84 0.22 5.54 5.09
CA CYS A 84 -0.21 6.19 3.86
C CYS A 84 -1.71 6.48 3.92
N ARG A 85 -2.19 7.39 3.08
CA ARG A 85 -3.63 7.68 2.94
C ARG A 85 -4.22 7.04 1.68
N GLY A 86 -3.66 5.90 1.25
CA GLY A 86 -4.01 5.30 -0.04
C GLY A 86 -3.84 6.29 -1.21
N TRP A 87 -4.84 6.34 -2.09
CA TRP A 87 -4.91 7.25 -3.24
C TRP A 87 -4.93 8.73 -2.82
N ASP A 88 -5.50 9.06 -1.66
CA ASP A 88 -5.56 10.42 -1.11
C ASP A 88 -4.17 10.99 -0.73
N SER A 89 -3.12 10.16 -0.81
CA SER A 89 -1.73 10.62 -0.65
C SER A 89 -1.24 11.43 -1.86
N PHE A 90 -2.00 11.48 -2.96
CA PHE A 90 -1.56 12.04 -4.23
C PHE A 90 -2.57 13.06 -4.77
N PRO A 91 -2.09 14.12 -5.43
CA PRO A 91 -2.98 15.07 -6.09
C PRO A 91 -3.63 14.43 -7.33
N ASN A 92 -4.83 14.89 -7.68
CA ASN A 92 -5.63 14.39 -8.80
C ASN A 92 -4.86 14.41 -10.13
N GLU A 93 -4.00 15.41 -10.36
CA GLU A 93 -3.17 15.50 -11.57
C GLU A 93 -2.18 14.33 -11.66
N LYS A 94 -1.64 13.89 -10.52
CA LYS A 94 -0.73 12.75 -10.49
C LYS A 94 -1.48 11.45 -10.77
N LEU A 95 -2.67 11.29 -10.21
CA LEU A 95 -3.54 10.13 -10.45
C LEU A 95 -3.96 10.04 -11.93
N ALA A 96 -4.39 11.15 -12.53
CA ALA A 96 -4.74 11.21 -13.95
C ALA A 96 -3.53 10.91 -14.85
N ALA A 97 -2.36 11.46 -14.53
CA ALA A 97 -1.13 11.20 -15.27
C ALA A 97 -0.75 9.70 -15.22
N THR A 98 -0.81 9.09 -14.03
CA THR A 98 -0.55 7.66 -13.87
C THR A 98 -1.56 6.78 -14.61
N HIS A 99 -2.85 7.14 -14.60
CA HIS A 99 -3.86 6.43 -15.40
C HIS A 99 -3.49 6.46 -16.90
N ARG A 100 -3.12 7.63 -17.41
CA ARG A 100 -2.69 7.77 -18.81
C ARG A 100 -1.43 6.96 -19.12
N GLU A 101 -0.45 6.95 -18.23
CA GLU A 101 0.78 6.15 -18.38
C GLU A 101 0.49 4.65 -18.47
N LEU A 102 -0.46 4.14 -17.68
CA LEU A 102 -0.79 2.71 -17.62
C LEU A 102 -1.75 2.26 -18.72
N PHE A 103 -2.74 3.09 -19.06
CA PHE A 103 -3.87 2.69 -19.91
C PHE A 103 -3.99 3.49 -21.22
N GLY A 104 -3.10 4.45 -21.46
CA GLY A 104 -3.07 5.24 -22.69
C GLY A 104 -4.25 6.19 -22.89
N SER A 105 -5.10 6.37 -21.87
CA SER A 105 -6.30 7.21 -21.94
C SER A 105 -6.33 8.26 -20.84
N GLU A 106 -6.85 9.45 -21.19
CA GLU A 106 -7.02 10.55 -20.27
C GLU A 106 -8.33 10.43 -19.49
N VAL A 107 -8.24 10.69 -18.19
CA VAL A 107 -9.37 10.70 -17.27
C VAL A 107 -9.35 11.97 -16.44
N ARG A 108 -10.53 12.40 -16.02
CA ARG A 108 -10.68 13.42 -14.98
C ARG A 108 -10.95 12.71 -13.66
N VAL A 109 -10.05 12.88 -12.70
CA VAL A 109 -10.27 12.46 -11.32
C VAL A 109 -11.16 13.51 -10.66
N LEU A 110 -12.23 13.05 -10.02
CA LEU A 110 -13.16 13.89 -9.28
C LEU A 110 -12.81 13.80 -7.80
N ASP A 111 -12.98 14.89 -7.08
CA ASP A 111 -12.84 14.87 -5.63
C ASP A 111 -13.92 13.98 -5.03
N ASP A 112 -13.53 13.25 -3.98
CA ASP A 112 -14.42 12.37 -3.25
C ASP A 112 -15.48 13.22 -2.52
N VAL A 113 -16.75 13.07 -2.92
CA VAL A 113 -17.87 13.75 -2.26
C VAL A 113 -18.25 12.90 -1.04
N ARG A 114 -17.50 13.06 0.05
CA ARG A 114 -17.82 12.41 1.33
C ARG A 114 -18.92 13.14 2.08
#